data_AF-S9S4R9-F1
#
_entry.id   AF-S9S4R9-F1
#
_cell.length_a   1.000
_cell.length_b   1.000
_cell.length_c   1.000
_cell.angle_alpha   90.00
_cell.angle_beta   90.00
_cell.angle_gamma   90.00
#
_symmetry.space_group_name_H-M   'P 1'
#
loop_
_entity.id
_entity.type
_entity.pdbx_description
1 polymer ?
#
loop_
_entity_poly.entity_id
_entity_poly.type
_entity_poly.pdbx_seq_one_letter_code
_entity_poly.pdbx_strand_id
1 'polypeptide(L)'
;MAVTPPPLPGTPSPEEPALPPAARRALRLTRAGMAAERAVRAFWPLWVAVAGTLAALTTGWQATLPLEAVWGLSVGAALAAGAALAWGIRCFRWPGRDEALARLDATMPGRPLAALADDQAVGRDDPASRAVWTAHRARMAERAQAARAPAPDLRLAARDPYGLRYMALILLAAGLLFGQGWRALEGLPGSGTAGGGALAQGPVWEGWIQPPAYTGRPSLYLADLPPGPVELPEGSRITIRLYGEVGALALDETVSARTGEVEPATAPQQSFAVVQDGTLAIRGPGGAEWQLRVIPDAPPHPWR
;
A
#
# COMPACT_ATOMS: atom_id res chain seq x y z
N MET A 1 16.22 -73.81 2.65
CA MET A 1 15.31 -72.80 2.07
C MET A 1 15.09 -71.71 3.12
N ALA A 2 15.79 -70.59 3.03
CA ALA A 2 15.59 -69.46 3.92
C ALA A 2 14.57 -68.51 3.28
N VAL A 3 13.42 -68.34 3.93
CA VAL A 3 12.36 -67.41 3.51
C VAL A 3 12.81 -66.00 3.89
N THR A 4 13.06 -65.16 2.89
CA THR A 4 13.36 -63.74 3.09
C THR A 4 12.10 -63.01 3.58
N PRO A 5 12.17 -62.26 4.70
CA PRO A 5 11.01 -61.53 5.20
C PRO A 5 10.62 -60.39 4.22
N PRO A 6 9.34 -60.00 4.18
CA PRO A 6 8.88 -58.92 3.31
C PRO A 6 9.52 -57.58 3.72
N PRO A 7 9.88 -56.70 2.76
CA PRO A 7 10.50 -55.42 3.06
C PRO A 7 9.54 -54.50 3.82
N LEU A 8 10.07 -53.80 4.84
CA LEU A 8 9.34 -52.80 5.61
C LEU A 8 8.97 -51.60 4.73
N PRO A 9 7.78 -50.99 4.90
CA PRO A 9 7.39 -49.81 4.16
C PRO A 9 8.27 -48.62 4.58
N GLY A 10 9.17 -48.19 3.70
CA GLY A 10 10.00 -46.98 3.89
C GLY A 10 11.50 -47.16 3.66
N THR A 11 12.01 -48.35 3.35
CA THR A 11 13.39 -48.49 2.86
C THR A 11 13.44 -48.13 1.38
N PRO A 12 14.35 -47.22 0.94
CA PRO A 12 14.56 -47.00 -0.48
C PRO A 12 15.05 -48.31 -1.11
N SER A 13 14.36 -48.76 -2.14
CA SER A 13 14.73 -49.96 -2.91
C SER A 13 16.19 -49.84 -3.41
N PRO A 14 16.98 -50.92 -3.46
CA PRO A 14 18.43 -50.85 -3.72
C PRO A 14 18.84 -50.41 -5.13
N GLU A 15 17.90 -50.06 -6.01
CA GLU A 15 18.14 -49.94 -7.46
C GLU A 15 17.64 -48.63 -8.10
N GLU A 16 17.26 -47.58 -7.36
CA GLU A 16 17.14 -46.25 -7.99
C GLU A 16 18.56 -45.69 -8.23
N PRO A 17 19.07 -45.61 -9.48
CA PRO A 17 20.36 -44.97 -9.73
C PRO A 17 20.28 -43.53 -9.21
N ALA A 18 21.04 -43.25 -8.15
CA ALA A 18 21.03 -41.96 -7.48
C ALA A 18 21.38 -40.87 -8.49
N LEU A 19 20.39 -40.03 -8.84
CA LEU A 19 20.57 -38.91 -9.74
C LEU A 19 21.79 -38.07 -9.33
N PRO A 20 22.65 -37.65 -10.28
CA PRO A 20 23.78 -36.81 -9.96
C PRO A 20 23.33 -35.52 -9.24
N PRO A 21 24.17 -34.94 -8.36
CA PRO A 21 23.78 -33.79 -7.54
C PRO A 21 23.32 -32.59 -8.38
N ALA A 22 23.95 -32.35 -9.54
CA ALA A 22 23.54 -31.33 -10.50
C ALA A 22 22.11 -31.56 -11.02
N ALA A 23 21.78 -32.78 -11.44
CA ALA A 23 20.43 -33.15 -11.89
C ALA A 23 19.38 -33.01 -10.79
N ARG A 24 19.71 -33.37 -9.53
CA ARG A 24 18.81 -33.17 -8.38
C ARG A 24 18.51 -31.69 -8.12
N ARG A 25 19.53 -30.82 -8.21
CA ARG A 25 19.35 -29.37 -8.09
C ARG A 25 18.51 -28.83 -9.24
N ALA A 26 18.82 -29.22 -10.48
CA ALA A 26 18.07 -28.81 -11.67
C ALA A 26 16.60 -29.26 -11.57
N LEU A 27 16.33 -30.45 -11.05
CA LEU A 27 14.97 -30.95 -10.82
C LEU A 27 14.21 -30.10 -9.79
N ARG A 28 14.84 -29.79 -8.65
CA ARG A 28 14.22 -28.93 -7.63
C ARG A 28 13.89 -27.54 -8.18
N LEU A 29 14.82 -26.94 -8.94
CA LEU A 29 14.61 -25.65 -9.60
C LEU A 29 13.51 -25.71 -10.67
N THR A 30 13.46 -26.78 -11.46
CA THR A 30 12.40 -26.99 -12.47
C THR A 30 11.04 -27.11 -11.79
N ARG A 31 10.95 -27.87 -10.70
CA ARG A 31 9.72 -28.02 -9.91
C ARG A 31 9.29 -26.70 -9.27
N ALA A 32 10.22 -25.93 -8.72
CA ALA A 32 9.95 -24.60 -8.19
C ALA A 32 9.47 -23.63 -9.28
N GLY A 33 10.11 -23.64 -10.45
CA GLY A 33 9.70 -22.86 -11.61
C GLY A 33 8.28 -23.19 -12.06
N MET A 34 7.94 -24.48 -12.19
CA MET A 34 6.59 -24.90 -12.52
C MET A 34 5.56 -24.55 -11.44
N ALA A 35 5.95 -24.62 -10.16
CA ALA A 35 5.08 -24.19 -9.06
C ALA A 35 4.80 -22.68 -9.17
N ALA A 36 5.81 -21.87 -9.47
CA ALA A 36 5.67 -20.44 -9.72
C ALA A 36 4.78 -20.16 -10.95
N GLU A 37 4.97 -20.85 -12.08
CA GLU A 37 4.10 -20.74 -13.26
C GLU A 37 2.63 -21.01 -12.91
N ARG A 38 2.37 -22.11 -12.20
CA ARG A 38 1.01 -22.50 -11.81
C ARG A 38 0.42 -21.53 -10.79
N ALA A 39 1.21 -21.06 -9.82
CA ALA A 39 0.77 -20.09 -8.83
C ALA A 39 0.38 -18.77 -9.50
N VAL A 40 1.26 -18.22 -10.34
CA VAL A 40 1.00 -16.98 -11.07
C VAL A 40 -0.26 -17.12 -11.94
N ARG A 41 -0.44 -18.25 -12.62
CA ARG A 41 -1.62 -18.53 -13.46
C ARG A 41 -2.91 -18.80 -12.67
N ALA A 42 -2.84 -19.27 -11.44
CA ALA A 42 -4.01 -19.60 -10.62
C ALA A 42 -4.47 -18.40 -9.79
N PHE A 43 -3.54 -17.68 -9.19
CA PHE A 43 -3.81 -16.55 -8.29
C PHE A 43 -3.92 -15.22 -9.03
N TRP A 44 -4.04 -15.22 -10.36
CA TRP A 44 -4.07 -13.98 -11.11
C TRP A 44 -5.23 -13.03 -10.81
N PRO A 45 -6.47 -13.52 -10.65
CA PRO A 45 -7.58 -12.65 -10.31
C PRO A 45 -7.44 -12.06 -8.91
N LEU A 46 -6.74 -12.75 -8.00
CA LEU A 46 -6.55 -12.30 -6.62
C LEU A 46 -5.68 -11.05 -6.58
N TRP A 47 -4.53 -11.04 -7.25
CA TRP A 47 -3.68 -9.84 -7.23
C TRP A 47 -4.28 -8.68 -8.03
N VAL A 48 -5.13 -8.94 -9.02
CA VAL A 48 -5.96 -7.90 -9.66
C VAL A 48 -6.97 -7.33 -8.67
N ALA A 49 -7.71 -8.16 -7.94
CA ALA A 49 -8.68 -7.72 -6.94
C ALA A 49 -8.00 -6.90 -5.82
N VAL A 50 -6.87 -7.38 -5.32
CA VAL A 50 -6.08 -6.68 -4.29
C VAL A 50 -5.55 -5.34 -4.83
N ALA A 51 -4.91 -5.33 -6.01
CA ALA A 51 -4.37 -4.10 -6.60
C ALA A 51 -5.48 -3.09 -6.91
N GLY A 52 -6.62 -3.53 -7.44
CA GLY A 52 -7.78 -2.67 -7.69
C GLY A 52 -8.37 -2.10 -6.40
N THR A 53 -8.44 -2.89 -5.33
CA THR A 53 -8.91 -2.42 -4.02
C THR A 53 -7.95 -1.38 -3.44
N LEU A 54 -6.65 -1.64 -3.48
CA LEU A 54 -5.64 -0.68 -3.03
C LEU A 54 -5.65 0.61 -3.86
N ALA A 55 -5.81 0.50 -5.18
CA ALA A 55 -5.95 1.66 -6.06
C ALA A 55 -7.17 2.51 -5.69
N ALA A 56 -8.31 1.86 -5.43
CA ALA A 56 -9.51 2.54 -4.96
C ALA A 56 -9.25 3.27 -3.63
N LEU A 57 -8.68 2.59 -2.63
CA LEU A 57 -8.42 3.18 -1.32
C LEU A 57 -7.45 4.37 -1.37
N THR A 58 -6.40 4.28 -2.19
CA THR A 58 -5.39 5.33 -2.32
C THR A 58 -5.92 6.58 -3.04
N THR A 59 -6.94 6.45 -3.88
CA THR A 59 -7.51 7.57 -4.63
C THR A 59 -8.38 8.50 -3.76
N GLY A 60 -8.94 8.02 -2.64
CA GLY A 60 -9.72 8.86 -1.71
C GLY A 60 -11.19 9.08 -2.09
N TRP A 61 -11.65 8.50 -3.20
CA TRP A 61 -13.05 8.54 -3.67
C TRP A 61 -14.08 8.10 -2.60
N GLN A 62 -13.67 7.23 -1.66
CA GLN A 62 -14.52 6.77 -0.58
C GLN A 62 -15.06 7.91 0.31
N ALA A 63 -14.36 9.05 0.38
CA ALA A 63 -14.80 10.22 1.16
C ALA A 63 -15.99 10.96 0.52
N THR A 64 -16.21 10.79 -0.79
CA THR A 64 -17.32 11.42 -1.52
C THR A 64 -18.58 10.55 -1.59
N LEU A 65 -18.50 9.31 -1.09
CA LEU A 65 -19.60 8.35 -1.15
C LEU A 65 -20.34 8.29 0.19
N PRO A 66 -21.66 8.00 0.16
CA PRO A 66 -22.38 7.69 1.38
C PRO A 66 -21.82 6.41 2.02
N LEU A 67 -21.92 6.33 3.35
CA LEU A 67 -21.30 5.26 4.14
C LEU A 67 -21.76 3.87 3.69
N GLU A 68 -23.04 3.72 3.36
CA GLU A 68 -23.65 2.48 2.88
C GLU A 68 -23.02 1.99 1.58
N ALA A 69 -22.68 2.91 0.66
CA ALA A 69 -22.01 2.57 -0.58
C ALA A 69 -20.57 2.10 -0.33
N VAL A 70 -19.84 2.76 0.57
CA VAL A 70 -18.49 2.35 0.97
C VAL A 70 -18.49 0.95 1.59
N TRP A 71 -19.44 0.67 2.48
CA TRP A 71 -19.62 -0.67 3.04
C TRP A 71 -19.95 -1.72 1.98
N GLY A 72 -20.90 -1.42 1.09
CA GLY A 72 -21.27 -2.32 -0.01
C GLY A 72 -20.09 -2.67 -0.92
N LEU A 73 -19.31 -1.66 -1.30
CA LEU A 73 -18.09 -1.83 -2.09
C LEU A 73 -17.01 -2.62 -1.35
N SER A 74 -16.84 -2.37 -0.04
CA SER A 74 -15.86 -3.07 0.79
C SER A 74 -16.20 -4.56 0.91
N VAL A 75 -17.49 -4.88 1.15
CA VAL A 75 -17.98 -6.26 1.16
C VAL A 75 -17.82 -6.89 -0.22
N GLY A 76 -18.16 -6.17 -1.30
CA GLY A 76 -17.98 -6.63 -2.67
C GLY A 76 -16.51 -6.96 -2.99
N ALA A 77 -15.58 -6.09 -2.59
CA ALA A 77 -14.15 -6.31 -2.74
C ALA A 77 -13.66 -7.53 -1.94
N ALA A 78 -14.12 -7.68 -0.69
CA ALA A 78 -13.79 -8.84 0.14
C ALA A 78 -14.32 -10.16 -0.45
N LEU A 79 -15.55 -10.16 -0.96
CA LEU A 79 -16.15 -11.31 -1.64
C LEU A 79 -15.41 -11.65 -2.94
N ALA A 80 -15.05 -10.64 -3.74
CA ALA A 80 -14.28 -10.84 -4.96
C ALA A 80 -12.89 -11.41 -4.67
N ALA A 81 -12.19 -10.89 -3.65
CA ALA A 81 -10.91 -11.42 -3.20
C ALA A 81 -11.04 -12.86 -2.66
N GLY A 82 -12.07 -13.14 -1.85
CA GLY A 82 -12.37 -14.48 -1.34
C GLY A 82 -12.67 -15.48 -2.44
N ALA A 83 -13.49 -15.10 -3.43
CA ALA A 83 -13.80 -15.93 -4.60
C ALA A 83 -12.56 -16.18 -5.46
N ALA A 84 -11.74 -15.14 -5.70
CA ALA A 84 -10.48 -15.27 -6.43
C ALA A 84 -9.46 -16.16 -5.70
N LEU A 85 -9.41 -16.08 -4.37
CA LEU A 85 -8.58 -16.95 -3.54
C LEU A 85 -9.05 -18.40 -3.61
N ALA A 86 -10.37 -18.63 -3.45
CA ALA A 86 -10.96 -19.97 -3.56
C ALA A 86 -10.71 -20.56 -4.95
N TRP A 87 -10.89 -19.77 -6.02
CA TRP A 87 -10.55 -20.16 -7.38
C TRP A 87 -9.07 -20.54 -7.52
N GLY A 88 -8.17 -19.69 -7.01
CA GLY A 88 -6.73 -19.92 -7.01
C GLY A 88 -6.37 -21.24 -6.34
N ILE A 89 -6.92 -21.52 -5.15
CA ILE A 89 -6.71 -22.77 -4.42
C ILE A 89 -7.26 -23.97 -5.20
N ARG A 90 -8.46 -23.87 -5.80
CA ARG A 90 -9.07 -24.98 -6.56
C ARG A 90 -8.32 -25.28 -7.87
N CYS A 91 -7.81 -24.27 -8.54
CA CYS A 91 -7.07 -24.44 -9.80
C CYS A 91 -5.59 -24.77 -9.58
N PHE A 92 -5.03 -24.46 -8.40
CA PHE A 92 -3.64 -24.71 -8.11
C PHE A 92 -3.37 -26.20 -7.87
N ARG A 93 -2.62 -26.81 -8.78
CA ARG A 93 -2.16 -28.20 -8.67
C ARG A 93 -0.66 -28.22 -8.45
N TRP A 94 -0.23 -28.77 -7.32
CA TRP A 94 1.20 -28.92 -7.05
C TRP A 94 1.88 -29.78 -8.12
N PRO A 95 3.01 -29.35 -8.71
CA PRO A 95 3.69 -30.15 -9.73
C PRO A 95 4.26 -31.45 -9.13
N GLY A 96 3.97 -32.56 -9.81
CA GLY A 96 4.51 -33.88 -9.49
C GLY A 96 6.02 -33.93 -9.70
N ARG A 97 6.70 -34.87 -9.03
CA ARG A 97 8.14 -35.13 -9.28
C ARG A 97 8.35 -35.60 -10.72
N ASP A 98 7.47 -36.47 -11.21
CA ASP A 98 7.59 -37.09 -12.54
C ASP A 98 7.33 -36.08 -13.66
N GLU A 99 6.37 -35.16 -13.48
CA GLU A 99 6.15 -34.04 -14.40
C GLU A 99 7.39 -33.15 -14.50
N ALA A 100 8.06 -32.90 -13.36
CA ALA A 100 9.28 -32.09 -13.31
C ALA A 100 10.46 -32.80 -13.97
N LEU A 101 10.58 -34.11 -13.75
CA LEU A 101 11.57 -34.96 -14.41
C LEU A 101 11.36 -34.98 -15.91
N ALA A 102 10.14 -35.26 -16.38
CA ALA A 102 9.81 -35.28 -17.80
C ALA A 102 10.07 -33.93 -18.48
N ARG A 103 9.75 -32.81 -17.82
CA ARG A 103 10.03 -31.47 -18.35
C ARG A 103 11.51 -31.15 -18.39
N LEU A 104 12.27 -31.51 -17.35
CA LEU A 104 13.72 -31.33 -17.33
C LEU A 104 14.40 -32.22 -18.39
N ASP A 105 13.91 -33.43 -18.58
CA ASP A 105 14.49 -34.36 -19.54
C ASP A 105 14.20 -33.97 -20.99
N ALA A 106 13.03 -33.38 -21.24
CA ALA A 106 12.65 -32.85 -22.55
C ALA A 106 13.53 -31.67 -23.01
N THR A 107 14.26 -31.00 -22.11
CA THR A 107 15.20 -29.92 -22.50
C THR A 107 16.57 -30.45 -22.90
N MET A 108 16.85 -31.73 -22.68
CA MET A 108 18.14 -32.35 -22.97
C MET A 108 18.06 -33.28 -24.19
N PRO A 109 19.09 -33.28 -25.06
CA PRO A 109 19.10 -34.13 -26.24
C PRO A 109 19.15 -35.60 -25.85
N GLY A 110 18.20 -36.39 -26.37
CA GLY A 110 18.15 -37.84 -26.15
C GLY A 110 17.58 -38.29 -24.81
N ARG A 111 16.94 -37.39 -24.03
CA ARG A 111 16.22 -37.74 -22.79
C ARG A 111 17.04 -38.61 -21.82
N PRO A 112 18.23 -38.12 -21.39
CA PRO A 112 19.18 -38.91 -20.62
C PRO A 112 18.64 -39.38 -19.27
N LEU A 113 17.70 -38.67 -18.64
CA LEU A 113 17.13 -39.08 -17.35
C LEU A 113 16.21 -40.29 -17.52
N ALA A 114 15.36 -40.30 -18.56
CA ALA A 114 14.57 -41.47 -18.91
C ALA A 114 15.48 -42.65 -19.30
N ALA A 115 16.52 -42.42 -20.10
CA ALA A 115 17.44 -43.47 -20.53
C ALA A 115 18.25 -44.09 -19.37
N LEU A 116 18.48 -43.36 -18.28
CA LEU A 116 19.16 -43.87 -17.09
C LEU A 116 18.22 -44.62 -16.13
N ALA A 117 16.92 -44.31 -16.18
CA ALA A 117 15.87 -45.02 -15.45
C ALA A 117 15.37 -46.27 -16.20
N ASP A 118 15.68 -46.37 -17.48
CA ASP A 118 15.34 -47.51 -18.32
C ASP A 118 16.23 -48.73 -18.02
N ASP A 119 15.69 -49.91 -18.28
CA ASP A 119 16.34 -51.19 -18.04
C ASP A 119 16.48 -51.96 -19.35
N GLN A 120 17.58 -52.72 -19.49
CA GLN A 120 17.89 -53.39 -20.75
C GLN A 120 16.88 -54.51 -21.01
N ALA A 121 15.96 -54.29 -21.96
CA ALA A 121 14.91 -55.25 -22.30
C ALA A 121 15.40 -56.46 -23.13
N VAL A 122 16.46 -56.31 -23.95
CA VAL A 122 16.95 -57.33 -24.89
C VAL A 122 18.46 -57.49 -24.79
N GLY A 123 18.95 -58.74 -24.85
CA GLY A 123 20.38 -59.04 -24.90
C GLY A 123 21.11 -58.95 -23.55
N ARG A 124 20.40 -59.17 -22.42
CA ARG A 124 21.02 -59.23 -21.08
C ARG A 124 22.08 -60.33 -20.95
N ASP A 125 21.86 -61.45 -21.61
CA ASP A 125 22.75 -62.61 -21.55
C ASP A 125 23.93 -62.53 -22.53
N ASP A 126 23.90 -61.57 -23.48
CA ASP A 126 24.99 -61.36 -24.45
C ASP A 126 26.01 -60.33 -23.93
N PRO A 127 27.27 -60.72 -23.69
CA PRO A 127 28.32 -59.81 -23.24
C PRO A 127 28.55 -58.60 -24.16
N ALA A 128 28.39 -58.77 -25.49
CA ALA A 128 28.58 -57.68 -26.45
C ALA A 128 27.46 -56.65 -26.33
N SER A 129 26.20 -57.09 -26.28
CA SER A 129 25.03 -56.23 -26.05
C SER A 129 25.11 -55.47 -24.72
N ARG A 130 25.56 -56.13 -23.64
CA ARG A 130 25.79 -55.45 -22.36
C ARG A 130 26.86 -54.35 -22.45
N ALA A 131 27.95 -54.58 -23.20
CA ALA A 131 29.02 -53.59 -23.36
C ALA A 131 28.53 -52.33 -24.10
N VAL A 132 27.64 -52.49 -25.09
CA VAL A 132 27.01 -51.36 -25.78
C VAL A 132 26.07 -50.61 -24.84
N TRP A 133 25.29 -51.32 -24.03
CA TRP A 133 24.37 -50.71 -23.05
C TRP A 133 25.11 -49.91 -21.98
N THR A 134 26.20 -50.45 -21.42
CA THR A 134 27.01 -49.72 -20.43
C THR A 134 27.64 -48.47 -21.04
N ALA A 135 28.15 -48.54 -22.27
CA ALA A 135 28.66 -47.38 -22.99
C ALA A 135 27.56 -46.33 -23.28
N HIS A 136 26.33 -46.76 -23.59
CA HIS A 136 25.19 -45.85 -23.75
C HIS A 136 24.82 -45.16 -22.44
N ARG A 137 24.71 -45.92 -21.33
CA ARG A 137 24.44 -45.36 -19.98
C ARG A 137 25.52 -44.40 -19.53
N ALA A 138 26.79 -44.68 -19.80
CA ALA A 138 27.90 -43.77 -19.49
C ALA A 138 27.74 -42.42 -20.21
N ARG A 139 27.46 -42.43 -21.52
CA ARG A 139 27.20 -41.21 -22.30
C ARG A 139 25.99 -40.42 -21.77
N MET A 140 24.93 -41.11 -21.34
CA MET A 140 23.74 -40.45 -20.78
C MET A 140 23.99 -39.89 -19.38
N ALA A 141 24.82 -40.56 -18.57
CA ALA A 141 25.24 -40.08 -17.26
C ALA A 141 26.04 -38.77 -17.38
N GLU A 142 26.98 -38.68 -18.33
CA GLU A 142 27.72 -37.44 -18.62
C GLU A 142 26.77 -36.30 -19.03
N ARG A 143 25.81 -36.58 -19.91
CA ARG A 143 24.79 -35.59 -20.33
C ARG A 143 23.91 -35.14 -19.17
N ALA A 144 23.55 -36.04 -18.26
CA ALA A 144 22.75 -35.72 -17.07
C ALA A 144 23.49 -34.80 -16.08
N GLN A 145 24.83 -34.79 -16.07
CA GLN A 145 25.60 -33.84 -15.25
C GLN A 145 25.48 -32.40 -15.77
N ALA A 146 25.27 -32.23 -17.07
CA ALA A 146 25.06 -30.92 -17.70
C ALA A 146 23.60 -30.42 -17.60
N ALA A 147 22.73 -31.11 -16.85
CA ALA A 147 21.33 -30.74 -16.68
C ALA A 147 21.18 -29.32 -16.09
N ARG A 148 20.44 -28.47 -16.80
CA ARG A 148 20.09 -27.11 -16.36
C ARG A 148 18.58 -26.97 -16.28
N ALA A 149 18.11 -26.33 -15.23
CA ALA A 149 16.69 -26.05 -15.07
C ALA A 149 16.21 -25.07 -16.17
N PRO A 150 15.13 -25.37 -16.90
CA PRO A 150 14.53 -24.41 -17.82
C PRO A 150 13.98 -23.20 -17.08
N ALA A 151 13.97 -22.04 -17.75
CA ALA A 151 13.34 -20.84 -17.23
C ALA A 151 11.80 -21.04 -17.15
N PRO A 152 11.15 -20.57 -16.06
CA PRO A 152 9.71 -20.65 -15.94
C PRO A 152 9.00 -19.68 -16.91
N ASP A 153 7.93 -20.16 -17.54
CA ASP A 153 7.06 -19.38 -18.40
C ASP A 153 5.94 -18.69 -17.60
N LEU A 154 6.25 -17.49 -17.10
CA LEU A 154 5.34 -16.64 -16.33
C LEU A 154 4.41 -15.80 -17.23
N ARG A 155 4.27 -16.11 -18.53
CA ARG A 155 3.40 -15.34 -19.42
C ARG A 155 1.91 -15.62 -19.09
N LEU A 156 1.17 -14.55 -18.83
CA LEU A 156 -0.29 -14.59 -18.63
C LEU A 156 -1.12 -14.03 -19.79
N ALA A 157 -0.50 -13.65 -20.91
CA ALA A 157 -1.20 -12.96 -22.00
C ALA A 157 -2.45 -13.74 -22.50
N ALA A 158 -2.41 -15.07 -22.54
CA ALA A 158 -3.54 -15.89 -22.96
C ALA A 158 -4.69 -15.97 -21.93
N ARG A 159 -4.45 -15.62 -20.66
CA ARG A 159 -5.44 -15.69 -19.56
C ARG A 159 -6.04 -14.33 -19.21
N ASP A 160 -5.43 -13.24 -19.66
CA ASP A 160 -5.90 -11.87 -19.44
C ASP A 160 -6.01 -11.12 -20.78
N PRO A 161 -7.03 -11.43 -21.60
CA PRO A 161 -7.21 -10.81 -22.92
C PRO A 161 -7.56 -9.31 -22.83
N TYR A 162 -8.17 -8.89 -21.71
CA TYR A 162 -8.56 -7.50 -21.48
C TYR A 162 -7.48 -6.66 -20.79
N GLY A 163 -6.35 -7.27 -20.37
CA GLY A 163 -5.27 -6.56 -19.70
C GLY A 163 -5.66 -6.01 -18.32
N LEU A 164 -6.61 -6.65 -17.63
CA LEU A 164 -7.08 -6.26 -16.29
C LEU A 164 -5.92 -6.16 -15.30
N ARG A 165 -4.88 -6.96 -15.50
CA ARG A 165 -3.58 -6.85 -14.83
C ARG A 165 -3.03 -5.44 -14.84
N TYR A 166 -2.80 -4.96 -16.05
CA TYR A 166 -2.09 -3.74 -16.28
C TYR A 166 -2.97 -2.58 -15.90
N MET A 167 -4.29 -2.68 -16.15
CA MET A 167 -5.25 -1.70 -15.66
C MET A 167 -5.17 -1.54 -14.14
N ALA A 168 -5.22 -2.65 -13.37
CA ALA A 168 -5.14 -2.59 -11.91
C ALA A 168 -3.80 -2.02 -11.43
N LEU A 169 -2.68 -2.38 -12.06
CA LEU A 169 -1.36 -1.86 -11.72
C LEU A 169 -1.19 -0.37 -12.07
N ILE A 170 -1.73 0.07 -13.21
CA ILE A 170 -1.70 1.47 -13.63
C ILE A 170 -2.56 2.31 -12.68
N LEU A 171 -3.76 1.83 -12.34
CA LEU A 171 -4.62 2.50 -11.36
C LEU A 171 -3.96 2.55 -9.98
N LEU A 172 -3.30 1.48 -9.55
CA LEU A 172 -2.56 1.47 -8.29
C LEU A 172 -1.39 2.45 -8.32
N ALA A 173 -0.60 2.46 -9.39
CA ALA A 173 0.51 3.40 -9.54
C ALA A 173 0.02 4.85 -9.56
N ALA A 174 -1.07 5.14 -10.29
CA ALA A 174 -1.69 6.46 -10.32
C ALA A 174 -2.22 6.85 -8.94
N GLY A 175 -2.91 5.95 -8.23
CA GLY A 175 -3.40 6.19 -6.88
C GLY A 175 -2.27 6.40 -5.85
N LEU A 176 -1.14 5.71 -6.00
CA LEU A 176 0.02 5.92 -5.14
C LEU A 176 0.76 7.23 -5.42
N LEU A 177 0.87 7.64 -6.68
CA LEU A 177 1.59 8.85 -7.09
C LEU A 177 0.77 10.13 -6.89
N PHE A 178 -0.53 10.07 -7.19
CA PHE A 178 -1.41 11.24 -7.23
C PHE A 178 -2.54 11.20 -6.19
N GLY A 179 -2.75 10.06 -5.54
CA GLY A 179 -3.81 9.91 -4.56
C GLY A 179 -3.41 10.39 -3.16
N GLN A 180 -4.34 10.20 -2.23
CA GLN A 180 -4.22 10.60 -0.84
C GLN A 180 -3.53 9.51 0.02
N GLY A 181 -2.98 8.47 -0.60
CA GLY A 181 -2.38 7.32 0.11
C GLY A 181 -1.29 7.70 1.11
N TRP A 182 -0.57 8.80 0.87
CA TRP A 182 0.41 9.33 1.82
C TRP A 182 -0.22 9.96 3.08
N ARG A 183 -1.39 10.61 2.96
CA ARG A 183 -2.09 11.25 4.09
C ARG A 183 -2.60 10.24 5.11
N ALA A 184 -3.00 9.05 4.67
CA ALA A 184 -3.37 7.96 5.57
C ALA A 184 -2.17 7.43 6.39
N LEU A 185 -0.95 7.56 5.85
CA LEU A 185 0.28 7.25 6.61
C LEU A 185 0.56 8.32 7.67
N GLU A 186 0.29 9.59 7.40
CA GLU A 186 0.52 10.72 8.33
C GLU A 186 -0.30 10.64 9.63
N GLY A 187 -1.44 9.93 9.62
CA GLY A 187 -2.28 9.70 10.80
C GLY A 187 -1.87 8.53 11.70
N LEU A 188 -0.85 7.74 11.33
CA LEU A 188 -0.32 6.65 12.16
C LEU A 188 0.68 7.21 13.19
N PRO A 189 0.47 6.99 14.50
CA PRO A 189 1.43 7.42 15.51
C PRO A 189 2.77 6.68 15.28
N GLY A 190 3.77 7.43 14.82
CA GLY A 190 5.11 6.92 14.50
C GLY A 190 5.55 7.02 13.03
N SER A 191 4.74 7.55 12.11
CA SER A 191 5.21 7.87 10.75
C SER A 191 5.93 9.23 10.75
N GLY A 192 7.25 9.19 10.88
CA GLY A 192 8.13 10.37 10.91
C GLY A 192 8.31 11.08 9.58
N THR A 193 7.25 11.32 8.80
CA THR A 193 7.30 12.25 7.66
C THR A 193 6.53 13.53 7.95
N ALA A 194 6.85 14.16 9.08
CA ALA A 194 6.61 15.58 9.26
C ALA A 194 7.58 16.34 8.35
N GLY A 195 7.12 16.80 7.18
CA GLY A 195 7.98 17.66 6.35
C GLY A 195 7.49 18.08 4.98
N GLY A 196 6.46 17.45 4.40
CA GLY A 196 6.07 17.74 3.00
C GLY A 196 4.95 18.78 2.83
N GLY A 197 3.90 18.71 3.65
CA GLY A 197 2.66 19.47 3.42
C GLY A 197 2.45 20.69 4.33
N ALA A 198 3.04 20.68 5.54
CA ALA A 198 2.74 21.69 6.56
C ALA A 198 3.53 23.01 6.40
N LEU A 199 4.58 23.04 5.58
CA LEU A 199 5.40 24.24 5.36
C LEU A 199 4.91 25.13 4.20
N ALA A 200 3.95 24.65 3.38
CA ALA A 200 3.49 25.36 2.18
C ALA A 200 2.06 25.92 2.28
N GLN A 201 1.33 25.62 3.35
CA GLN A 201 0.03 26.22 3.60
C GLN A 201 0.24 27.23 4.73
N GLY A 202 0.15 28.52 4.39
CA GLY A 202 0.09 29.58 5.41
C GLY A 202 -1.09 29.34 6.37
N PRO A 203 -1.22 30.17 7.42
CA PRO A 203 -2.28 30.01 8.41
C PRO A 203 -3.62 29.82 7.71
N VAL A 204 -4.35 28.73 8.03
CA VAL A 204 -5.63 28.39 7.37
C VAL A 204 -6.76 29.28 7.91
N TRP A 205 -6.42 30.51 8.29
CA TRP A 205 -7.29 31.52 8.86
C TRP A 205 -6.73 32.91 8.53
N GLU A 206 -7.62 33.87 8.39
CA GLU A 206 -7.27 35.28 8.19
C GLU A 206 -8.00 36.11 9.25
N GLY A 207 -7.35 37.13 9.80
CA GLY A 207 -7.94 37.98 10.83
C GLY A 207 -7.53 39.42 10.69
N TRP A 208 -8.46 40.35 10.88
CA TRP A 208 -8.22 41.79 10.80
C TRP A 208 -8.72 42.48 12.07
N ILE A 209 -7.97 43.45 12.57
CA ILE A 209 -8.41 44.43 13.57
C ILE A 209 -8.63 45.76 12.88
N GLN A 210 -9.83 46.31 13.01
CA GLN A 210 -10.19 47.62 12.50
C GLN A 210 -10.48 48.56 13.68
N PRO A 211 -9.57 49.49 14.00
CA PRO A 211 -9.81 50.52 15.01
C PRO A 211 -11.00 51.43 14.65
N PRO A 212 -11.63 52.10 15.63
CA PRO A 212 -12.69 53.06 15.35
C PRO A 212 -12.21 54.20 14.45
N ALA A 213 -13.05 54.64 13.51
CA ALA A 213 -12.67 55.62 12.47
C ALA A 213 -12.16 56.95 13.05
N TYR A 214 -12.67 57.38 14.21
CA TYR A 214 -12.25 58.62 14.88
C TYR A 214 -10.81 58.58 15.40
N THR A 215 -10.21 57.39 15.54
CA THR A 215 -8.82 57.23 16.02
C THR A 215 -7.77 57.48 14.94
N GLY A 216 -8.17 57.50 13.66
CA GLY A 216 -7.26 57.64 12.51
C GLY A 216 -6.22 56.52 12.36
N ARG A 217 -6.36 55.40 13.10
CA ARG A 217 -5.42 54.28 13.06
C ARG A 217 -5.71 53.34 11.87
N PRO A 218 -4.69 52.75 11.23
CA PRO A 218 -4.88 51.79 10.14
C PRO A 218 -5.42 50.45 10.65
N SER A 219 -6.05 49.69 9.75
CA SER A 219 -6.42 48.29 10.03
C SER A 219 -5.17 47.43 10.14
N LEU A 220 -5.15 46.52 11.13
CA LEU A 220 -4.03 45.63 11.41
C LEU A 220 -4.39 44.20 10.99
N TYR A 221 -3.45 43.49 10.37
CA TYR A 221 -3.61 42.07 10.04
C TYR A 221 -3.08 41.20 11.19
N LEU A 222 -3.90 40.28 11.70
CA LEU A 222 -3.56 39.44 12.86
C LEU A 222 -2.33 38.57 12.60
N ALA A 223 -2.18 38.02 11.39
CA ALA A 223 -1.08 37.11 11.10
C ALA A 223 0.29 37.82 11.05
N ASP A 224 0.30 39.14 10.85
CA ASP A 224 1.52 39.96 10.88
C ASP A 224 1.87 40.42 12.30
N LEU A 225 0.96 40.28 13.27
CA LEU A 225 1.19 40.66 14.66
C LEU A 225 1.90 39.52 15.41
N PRO A 226 3.03 39.80 16.09
CA PRO A 226 3.69 38.79 16.90
C PRO A 226 2.75 38.31 18.01
N PRO A 227 2.76 37.00 18.36
CA PRO A 227 2.01 36.48 19.50
C PRO A 227 2.44 37.20 20.79
N GLY A 228 1.49 37.73 21.55
CA GLY A 228 1.79 38.51 22.77
C GLY A 228 0.84 39.69 23.03
N PRO A 229 1.28 40.68 23.84
CA PRO A 229 0.45 41.82 24.19
C PRO A 229 0.27 42.78 23.00
N VAL A 230 -0.98 43.06 22.64
CA VAL A 230 -1.35 44.01 21.58
C VAL A 230 -2.28 45.07 22.17
N GLU A 231 -1.92 46.34 22.01
CA GLU A 231 -2.72 47.46 22.50
C GLU A 231 -3.62 48.01 21.41
N LEU A 232 -4.92 48.07 21.69
CA LEU A 232 -5.95 48.48 20.74
C LEU A 232 -6.92 49.48 21.40
N PRO A 233 -7.43 50.48 20.66
CA PRO A 233 -8.49 51.34 21.19
C PRO A 233 -9.75 50.56 21.53
N GLU A 234 -10.45 50.98 22.58
CA GLU A 234 -11.79 50.47 22.89
C GLU A 234 -12.73 50.58 21.68
N GLY A 235 -13.54 49.55 21.45
CA GLY A 235 -14.46 49.49 20.32
C GLY A 235 -13.82 49.10 18.98
N SER A 236 -12.55 48.68 18.97
CA SER A 236 -11.93 48.10 17.78
C SER A 236 -12.67 46.84 17.33
N ARG A 237 -12.97 46.72 16.03
CA ARG A 237 -13.68 45.58 15.45
C ARG A 237 -12.70 44.52 14.96
N ILE A 238 -12.84 43.30 15.46
CA ILE A 238 -12.10 42.13 15.01
C ILE A 238 -12.99 41.34 14.06
N THR A 239 -12.41 40.90 12.93
CA THR A 239 -13.07 40.01 11.98
C THR A 239 -12.13 38.87 11.64
N ILE A 240 -12.57 37.63 11.88
CA ILE A 240 -11.78 36.42 11.64
C ILE A 240 -12.53 35.54 10.66
N ARG A 241 -11.79 34.98 9.71
CA ARG A 241 -12.26 33.98 8.74
C ARG A 241 -11.46 32.72 8.93
N LEU A 242 -12.14 31.61 9.16
CA LEU A 242 -11.55 30.29 9.30
C LEU A 242 -11.74 29.54 7.98
N TYR A 243 -10.64 29.02 7.44
CA TYR A 243 -10.62 28.22 6.23
C TYR A 243 -10.22 26.78 6.58
N GLY A 244 -10.71 25.79 5.83
CA GLY A 244 -10.41 24.38 6.06
C GLY A 244 -11.62 23.55 6.45
N GLU A 245 -11.37 22.34 6.95
CA GLU A 245 -12.44 21.42 7.36
C GLU A 245 -13.23 22.00 8.55
N VAL A 246 -14.55 21.91 8.48
CA VAL A 246 -15.46 22.46 9.50
C VAL A 246 -15.14 21.81 10.85
N GLY A 247 -14.77 22.63 11.84
CA GLY A 247 -14.41 22.19 13.19
C GLY A 247 -12.92 21.87 13.42
N ALA A 248 -12.06 21.95 12.40
CA ALA A 248 -10.61 21.81 12.57
C ALA A 248 -9.97 23.02 13.27
N LEU A 249 -10.61 24.19 13.15
CA LEU A 249 -10.23 25.44 13.81
C LEU A 249 -11.39 25.94 14.67
N ALA A 250 -11.06 26.46 15.85
CA ALA A 250 -12.02 27.09 16.75
C ALA A 250 -11.47 28.42 17.27
N LEU A 251 -12.33 29.43 17.34
CA LEU A 251 -12.03 30.70 17.96
C LEU A 251 -12.38 30.66 19.46
N ASP A 252 -11.45 31.09 20.29
CA ASP A 252 -11.59 31.23 21.73
C ASP A 252 -11.24 32.67 22.11
N GLU A 253 -12.21 33.45 22.58
CA GLU A 253 -12.02 34.87 22.88
C GLU A 253 -12.75 35.30 24.15
N THR A 254 -12.15 36.23 24.89
CA THR A 254 -12.70 36.80 26.14
C THR A 254 -12.88 38.32 26.09
N VAL A 255 -12.60 38.94 24.94
CA VAL A 255 -12.45 40.39 24.76
C VAL A 255 -13.75 41.10 24.40
N SER A 256 -14.74 40.34 23.91
CA SER A 256 -16.06 40.88 23.55
C SER A 256 -17.08 40.89 24.69
N ALA A 257 -16.78 40.20 25.81
CA ALA A 257 -17.66 40.03 26.97
C ALA A 257 -19.08 39.53 26.64
N ARG A 258 -19.28 38.85 25.51
CA ARG A 258 -20.60 38.40 25.05
C ARG A 258 -21.16 37.30 25.96
N THR A 259 -22.37 37.53 26.47
CA THR A 259 -23.11 36.58 27.34
C THR A 259 -24.44 36.12 26.73
N GLY A 260 -24.71 36.46 25.46
CA GLY A 260 -25.95 36.15 24.74
C GLY A 260 -25.82 35.05 23.69
N GLU A 261 -26.54 35.18 22.57
CA GLU A 261 -26.45 34.26 21.42
C GLU A 261 -25.10 34.47 20.70
N VAL A 262 -24.11 33.65 21.06
CA VAL A 262 -22.76 33.67 20.50
C VAL A 262 -22.72 32.72 19.30
N GLU A 263 -22.19 33.20 18.18
CA GLU A 263 -21.92 32.34 17.02
C GLU A 263 -21.03 31.16 17.42
N PRO A 264 -21.23 29.95 16.87
CA PRO A 264 -20.38 28.82 17.19
C PRO A 264 -18.90 29.18 17.01
N ALA A 265 -18.04 28.79 17.94
CA ALA A 265 -16.60 29.03 17.88
C ALA A 265 -15.94 28.51 16.57
N THR A 266 -16.58 27.55 15.90
CA THR A 266 -16.16 26.93 14.64
C THR A 266 -16.80 27.57 13.40
N ALA A 267 -17.55 28.66 13.56
CA ALA A 267 -18.18 29.37 12.44
C ALA A 267 -17.12 29.90 11.46
N PRO A 268 -17.38 29.84 10.14
CA PRO A 268 -16.40 30.18 9.11
C PRO A 268 -16.02 31.67 9.09
N GLN A 269 -16.88 32.55 9.60
CA GLN A 269 -16.59 33.96 9.78
C GLN A 269 -17.18 34.41 11.10
N GLN A 270 -16.42 35.18 11.87
CA GLN A 270 -16.87 35.80 13.13
C GLN A 270 -16.43 37.25 13.16
N SER A 271 -17.30 38.13 13.66
CA SER A 271 -16.97 39.55 13.85
C SER A 271 -17.47 40.07 15.19
N PHE A 272 -16.61 40.76 15.93
CA PHE A 272 -16.90 41.28 17.27
C PHE A 272 -16.15 42.56 17.57
N ALA A 273 -16.66 43.34 18.52
CA ALA A 273 -15.99 44.52 19.03
C ALA A 273 -15.24 44.17 20.32
N VAL A 274 -14.04 44.74 20.48
CA VAL A 274 -13.25 44.64 21.70
C VAL A 274 -13.77 45.66 22.71
N VAL A 275 -14.23 45.19 23.86
CA VAL A 275 -14.80 46.04 24.93
C VAL A 275 -14.00 45.97 26.23
N GLN A 276 -13.20 44.91 26.42
CA GLN A 276 -12.40 44.71 27.63
C GLN A 276 -11.09 44.03 27.31
N ASP A 277 -10.16 44.12 28.27
CA ASP A 277 -8.92 43.35 28.26
C ASP A 277 -9.21 41.86 28.25
N GLY A 278 -8.40 41.09 27.53
CA GLY A 278 -8.58 39.65 27.46
C GLY A 278 -7.66 38.96 26.49
N THR A 279 -8.03 37.73 26.15
CA THR A 279 -7.29 36.84 25.26
C THR A 279 -8.07 36.57 24.00
N LEU A 280 -7.33 36.43 22.91
CA LEU A 280 -7.82 36.00 21.61
C LEU A 280 -6.95 34.83 21.15
N ALA A 281 -7.53 33.64 21.00
CA ALA A 281 -6.83 32.43 20.62
C ALA A 281 -7.54 31.72 19.47
N ILE A 282 -6.77 31.34 18.46
CA ILE A 282 -7.22 30.45 17.39
C ILE A 282 -6.65 29.07 17.70
N ARG A 283 -7.53 28.12 18.02
CA ARG A 283 -7.16 26.74 18.39
C ARG A 283 -7.17 25.85 17.13
N GLY A 284 -6.12 25.06 16.96
CA GLY A 284 -5.96 24.08 15.88
C GLY A 284 -4.63 24.22 15.12
N PRO A 285 -4.44 23.53 13.99
CA PRO A 285 -3.21 23.57 13.21
C PRO A 285 -2.89 24.99 12.71
N GLY A 286 -1.70 25.51 13.05
CA GLY A 286 -1.31 26.89 12.70
C GLY A 286 -2.01 27.97 13.54
N GLY A 287 -2.57 27.61 14.69
CA GLY A 287 -3.19 28.53 15.64
C GLY A 287 -2.21 29.53 16.26
N ALA A 288 -2.75 30.63 16.78
CA ALA A 288 -2.01 31.71 17.41
C ALA A 288 -2.82 32.33 18.56
N GLU A 289 -2.13 32.99 19.49
CA GLU A 289 -2.73 33.58 20.68
C GLU A 289 -2.19 35.00 20.91
N TRP A 290 -3.08 35.93 21.26
CA TRP A 290 -2.77 37.31 21.60
C TRP A 290 -3.43 37.72 22.91
N GLN A 291 -2.76 38.60 23.65
CA GLN A 291 -3.30 39.26 24.84
C GLN A 291 -3.68 40.69 24.45
N LEU A 292 -4.97 40.98 24.34
CA LEU A 292 -5.43 42.30 23.94
C LEU A 292 -5.57 43.19 25.18
N ARG A 293 -4.93 44.37 25.14
CA ARG A 293 -5.12 45.44 26.10
C ARG A 293 -5.87 46.59 25.46
N VAL A 294 -6.93 47.01 26.11
CA VAL A 294 -7.82 48.08 25.66
C VAL A 294 -7.31 49.41 26.17
N ILE A 295 -7.10 50.34 25.25
CA ILE A 295 -6.85 51.75 25.57
C ILE A 295 -8.23 52.43 25.68
N PRO A 296 -8.65 52.90 26.87
CA PRO A 296 -9.95 53.55 27.06
C PRO A 296 -10.05 54.84 26.26
N ASP A 297 -11.25 55.16 25.79
CA ASP A 297 -11.52 56.45 25.15
C ASP A 297 -11.50 57.60 26.17
N ALA A 298 -10.77 58.67 25.87
CA ALA A 298 -10.68 59.85 26.73
C ALA A 298 -11.49 60.99 26.10
N PRO A 299 -12.38 61.66 26.86
CA PRO A 299 -13.17 62.75 26.32
C PRO A 299 -12.28 63.89 25.83
N PRO A 300 -12.66 64.60 24.76
CA PRO A 300 -11.86 65.65 24.18
C PRO A 300 -11.59 66.75 25.23
N HIS A 301 -10.33 67.16 25.34
CA HIS A 301 -9.98 68.30 26.18
C HIS A 301 -10.62 69.58 25.60
N PRO A 302 -11.33 70.38 26.41
CA PRO A 302 -11.81 71.67 25.94
C PRO A 302 -10.60 72.53 25.57
N TRP A 303 -10.63 73.08 24.36
CA TRP A 303 -9.64 74.04 23.87
C TRP A 303 -9.53 75.21 24.86
N ARG A 304 -8.29 75.56 25.23
CA ARG A 304 -7.99 76.80 25.96
C ARG A 304 -7.42 77.82 24.99
#